data_AF-A0A7K6AU70-F1
#
_entry.id   AF-A0A7K6AU70-F1
#
_cell.length_a   1.000
_cell.length_b   1.000
_cell.length_c   1.000
_cell.angle_alpha   90.00
_cell.angle_beta   90.00
_cell.angle_gamma   90.00
#
_symmetry.space_group_name_H-M   'P 1'
#
loop_
_entity.id
_entity.type
_entity.pdbx_description
1 polymer ?
#
loop_
_entity_poly.entity_id
_entity_poly.type
_entity_poly.pdbx_seq_one_letter_code
_entity_poly.pdbx_strand_id
1 'polypeptide(L)'
;VEVLATIGAVPAGFRLSTLFQLLEEGNQFRASYYLQPELTPSQLAFKDLVWSSERNTICPRPTRASLTVTLCSCKMIPLPGVSIQVLSRHVRLCLFDGNRVLSNIHTVRATWQPKNPQTWTFSPRVTGILPSLLDGDCFVRSNSPSSDVGLLFELGITYVCSATGERGELSCGWAFLKLFTSSGVPVPARMYELPLNGGTPYERGVEVDPSLSRRAGSGVFHQLLMLKKQPVLVLKLRSLSAQSKDFLNLLPETLIGSMCCVHLLVFYRQILGDALLKDRLSSQSTDFICNPILATFPQLLEQPDLMDALRSAWADRERTLKRSEKRDQEFLKSLFVLVYHDSVFPLLQSTFLPDYKWAEEESEASRWKAIADFLKKSQKNTSALQYLLSAENTHKAFDVSELTYDFLGEVRADSP
;
A
#
# COMPACT_ATOMS: atom_id res chain seq x y z
N VAL A 1 -26.36 -1.62 -2.33
CA VAL A 1 -26.35 -1.12 -0.93
C VAL A 1 -27.66 -0.53 -0.49
N GLU A 2 -28.38 0.26 -1.30
CA GLU A 2 -29.71 0.75 -0.92
C GLU A 2 -30.66 -0.38 -0.53
N VAL A 3 -30.65 -1.50 -1.25
CA VAL A 3 -31.41 -2.71 -0.87
C VAL A 3 -30.97 -3.25 0.50
N LEU A 4 -29.65 -3.35 0.77
CA LEU A 4 -29.10 -3.80 2.06
C LEU A 4 -29.42 -2.84 3.22
N ALA A 5 -29.41 -1.53 2.96
CA ALA A 5 -29.76 -0.50 3.93
C ALA A 5 -31.27 -0.49 4.20
N THR A 6 -32.09 -0.70 3.16
CA THR A 6 -33.57 -0.74 3.24
C THR A 6 -34.06 -1.95 4.03
N ILE A 7 -33.37 -3.09 3.94
CA ILE A 7 -33.66 -4.28 4.78
C ILE A 7 -33.01 -4.21 6.18
N GLY A 8 -32.35 -3.10 6.53
CA GLY A 8 -31.71 -2.92 7.84
C GLY A 8 -30.44 -3.76 8.06
N ALA A 9 -29.84 -4.30 7.00
CA ALA A 9 -28.64 -5.13 7.09
C ALA A 9 -27.35 -4.32 7.30
N VAL A 10 -27.37 -3.00 7.10
CA VAL A 10 -26.20 -2.12 7.32
C VAL A 10 -26.60 -0.83 8.05
N PRO A 11 -25.72 -0.26 8.89
CA PRO A 11 -25.93 1.05 9.49
C PRO A 11 -26.18 2.13 8.43
N ALA A 12 -27.03 3.12 8.75
CA ALA A 12 -27.48 4.13 7.79
C ALA A 12 -26.34 5.00 7.21
N GLY A 13 -25.24 5.16 7.95
CA GLY A 13 -24.06 5.88 7.48
C GLY A 13 -23.16 5.08 6.53
N PHE A 14 -23.41 3.77 6.33
CA PHE A 14 -22.55 2.95 5.47
C PHE A 14 -22.85 3.18 4.00
N ARG A 15 -21.82 3.08 3.16
CA ARG A 15 -21.90 3.17 1.69
C ARG A 15 -21.04 2.10 1.05
N LEU A 16 -21.12 1.96 -0.27
CA LEU A 16 -20.05 1.28 -1.02
C LEU A 16 -18.74 2.04 -0.79
N SER A 17 -17.62 1.32 -0.66
CA SER A 17 -16.31 1.98 -0.48
C SER A 17 -15.94 2.74 -1.75
N THR A 18 -15.72 4.05 -1.58
CA THR A 18 -15.32 4.94 -2.67
C THR A 18 -13.91 4.60 -3.16
N LEU A 19 -12.96 4.39 -2.23
CA LEU A 19 -11.58 4.07 -2.59
C LEU A 19 -11.46 2.66 -3.17
N PHE A 20 -12.32 1.73 -2.77
CA PHE A 20 -12.39 0.41 -3.41
C PHE A 20 -12.89 0.52 -4.85
N GLN A 21 -13.96 1.28 -5.11
CA GLN A 21 -14.45 1.49 -6.47
C GLN A 21 -13.38 2.08 -7.39
N LEU A 22 -12.64 3.08 -6.90
CA LEU A 22 -11.52 3.67 -7.65
C LEU A 22 -10.41 2.65 -7.96
N LEU A 23 -10.10 1.73 -7.03
CA LEU A 23 -9.12 0.66 -7.28
C LEU A 23 -9.58 -0.35 -8.34
N GLU A 24 -10.90 -0.55 -8.48
CA GLU A 24 -11.50 -1.43 -9.49
C GLU A 24 -11.59 -0.77 -10.87
N GLU A 25 -11.63 0.57 -10.94
CA GLU A 25 -11.71 1.32 -12.22
C GLU A 25 -10.42 1.23 -13.06
N GLY A 26 -9.26 0.98 -12.44
CA GLY A 26 -8.01 0.79 -13.18
C GLY A 26 -6.74 0.92 -12.36
N ASN A 27 -5.60 1.03 -13.06
CA ASN A 27 -4.28 1.02 -12.42
C ASN A 27 -3.83 2.37 -11.86
N GLN A 28 -4.51 3.46 -12.21
CA GLN A 28 -4.11 4.84 -11.86
C GLN A 28 -4.05 5.15 -10.36
N PHE A 29 -4.64 4.30 -9.52
CA PHE A 29 -4.58 4.41 -8.06
C PHE A 29 -3.76 3.30 -7.39
N ARG A 30 -3.05 2.49 -8.18
CA ARG A 30 -2.18 1.42 -7.68
C ARG A 30 -0.78 1.94 -7.44
N ALA A 31 -0.06 1.35 -6.47
CA ALA A 31 1.30 1.78 -6.15
C ALA A 31 2.28 1.55 -7.32
N SER A 32 2.04 0.47 -8.08
CA SER A 32 2.76 0.12 -9.31
C SER A 32 2.78 1.28 -10.31
N TYR A 33 1.62 1.90 -10.55
CA TYR A 33 1.50 3.06 -11.44
C TYR A 33 2.36 4.25 -11.01
N TYR A 34 2.38 4.59 -9.72
CA TYR A 34 3.19 5.71 -9.21
C TYR A 34 4.68 5.40 -9.13
N LEU A 35 5.06 4.12 -9.12
CA LEU A 35 6.46 3.73 -9.06
C LEU A 35 7.16 3.92 -10.41
N GLN A 36 6.42 3.90 -11.51
CA GLN A 36 6.93 4.21 -12.85
C GLN A 36 7.37 5.67 -12.98
N PRO A 37 8.34 5.97 -13.86
CA PRO A 37 8.80 7.33 -14.07
C PRO A 37 7.80 8.14 -14.90
N GLU A 38 7.76 9.44 -14.67
CA GLU A 38 6.91 10.37 -15.41
C GLU A 38 7.75 11.10 -16.46
N LEU A 39 7.25 11.20 -17.69
CA LEU A 39 7.91 11.98 -18.73
C LEU A 39 7.67 13.48 -18.52
N THR A 40 8.59 14.30 -19.01
CA THR A 40 8.36 15.75 -19.14
C THR A 40 7.31 16.02 -20.23
N PRO A 41 6.70 17.23 -20.28
CA PRO A 41 5.74 17.57 -21.34
C PRO A 41 6.29 17.44 -22.76
N SER A 42 7.61 17.56 -22.95
CA SER A 42 8.26 17.35 -24.25
C SER A 42 8.46 15.87 -24.59
N GLN A 43 8.26 14.96 -23.63
CA GLN A 43 8.52 13.52 -23.73
C GLN A 43 9.99 13.15 -24.02
N LEU A 44 10.91 14.10 -23.85
CA LEU A 44 12.35 13.91 -24.14
C LEU A 44 13.17 13.55 -22.90
N ALA A 45 12.59 13.63 -21.71
CA ALA A 45 13.27 13.36 -20.45
C ALA A 45 12.28 12.87 -19.40
N PHE A 46 12.79 12.30 -18.31
CA PHE A 46 12.00 11.98 -17.14
C PHE A 46 11.96 13.18 -16.18
N LYS A 47 10.78 13.47 -15.66
CA LYS A 47 10.51 14.57 -14.72
C LYS A 47 10.97 14.25 -13.31
N ASP A 48 10.76 13.00 -12.87
CA ASP A 48 10.97 12.54 -11.50
C ASP A 48 12.12 11.52 -11.35
N LEU A 49 12.83 11.21 -12.44
CA LEU A 49 13.99 10.31 -12.46
C LEU A 49 15.20 11.01 -13.11
N VAL A 50 16.23 11.33 -12.31
CA VAL A 50 17.42 12.06 -12.77
C VAL A 50 18.67 11.37 -12.23
N TRP A 51 19.72 11.26 -13.06
CA TRP A 51 20.98 10.60 -12.67
C TRP A 51 21.97 11.56 -12.00
N SER A 52 22.67 11.08 -10.97
CA SER A 52 23.80 11.77 -10.33
C SER A 52 25.10 11.02 -10.63
N SER A 53 25.94 11.61 -11.48
CA SER A 53 27.27 11.03 -11.78
C SER A 53 28.19 11.01 -10.56
N GLU A 54 28.07 11.99 -9.65
CA GLU A 54 28.86 12.06 -8.42
C GLU A 54 28.52 10.91 -7.45
N ARG A 55 27.23 10.61 -7.30
CA ARG A 55 26.76 9.58 -6.37
C ARG A 55 26.62 8.20 -7.01
N ASN A 56 26.80 8.11 -8.33
CA ASN A 56 26.57 6.91 -9.15
C ASN A 56 25.19 6.28 -8.85
N THR A 57 24.17 7.11 -8.71
CA THR A 57 22.78 6.69 -8.45
C THR A 57 21.81 7.82 -8.81
N ILE A 58 20.50 7.58 -8.65
CA ILE A 58 19.48 8.60 -8.91
C ILE A 58 19.52 9.75 -7.90
N CYS A 59 19.19 10.95 -8.35
CA CYS A 59 19.13 12.16 -7.53
C CYS A 59 17.97 12.07 -6.50
N PRO A 60 18.22 12.36 -5.22
CA PRO A 60 17.15 12.51 -4.24
C PRO A 60 16.20 13.65 -4.62
N ARG A 61 14.90 13.44 -4.41
CA ARG A 61 13.80 14.37 -4.63
C ARG A 61 13.12 14.71 -3.30
N PRO A 62 13.51 15.81 -2.63
CA PRO A 62 12.77 16.33 -1.48
C PRO A 62 11.36 16.76 -1.90
N THR A 63 10.38 16.50 -1.04
CA THR A 63 8.98 16.85 -1.29
C THR A 63 8.47 17.83 -0.25
N ARG A 64 7.43 18.59 -0.60
CA ARG A 64 6.77 19.54 0.31
C ARG A 64 6.22 18.85 1.57
N ALA A 65 5.60 17.69 1.41
CA ALA A 65 5.17 16.84 2.51
C ALA A 65 5.92 15.50 2.46
N SER A 66 6.61 15.17 3.56
CA SER A 66 7.24 13.87 3.77
C SER A 66 7.19 13.52 5.25
N LEU A 67 6.37 12.54 5.61
CA LEU A 67 6.09 12.18 7.00
C LEU A 67 5.74 10.70 7.13
N THR A 68 5.67 10.24 8.39
CA THR A 68 5.15 8.92 8.73
C THR A 68 3.79 9.06 9.40
N VAL A 69 2.83 8.23 8.97
CA VAL A 69 1.52 8.05 9.61
C VAL A 69 1.51 6.68 10.26
N THR A 70 1.25 6.62 11.55
CA THR A 70 1.04 5.35 12.26
C THR A 70 -0.44 5.21 12.62
N LEU A 71 -1.16 4.33 11.94
CA LEU A 71 -2.50 3.91 12.33
C LEU A 71 -2.41 3.19 13.68
N CYS A 72 -3.24 3.60 14.65
CA CYS A 72 -3.19 3.05 16.01
C CYS A 72 -4.41 2.17 16.27
N SER A 73 -5.61 2.72 16.12
CA SER A 73 -6.86 1.98 16.34
C SER A 73 -8.06 2.68 15.72
N CYS A 74 -9.10 1.92 15.41
CA CYS A 74 -10.45 2.44 15.20
C CYS A 74 -11.32 2.01 16.39
N LYS A 75 -12.17 2.89 16.91
CA LYS A 75 -13.03 2.58 18.08
C LYS A 75 -14.48 2.90 17.78
N MET A 76 -15.37 2.18 18.45
CA MET A 76 -16.82 2.35 18.35
C MET A 76 -17.35 2.20 16.91
N ILE A 77 -16.69 1.40 16.08
CA ILE A 77 -17.13 1.19 14.70
C ILE A 77 -18.45 0.39 14.70
N PRO A 78 -19.53 0.90 14.08
CA PRO A 78 -20.79 0.18 14.02
C PRO A 78 -20.63 -1.16 13.31
N LEU A 79 -21.41 -2.15 13.73
CA LEU A 79 -21.38 -3.48 13.13
C LEU A 79 -22.45 -3.57 12.05
N PRO A 80 -22.19 -4.28 10.95
CA PRO A 80 -23.25 -4.65 10.03
C PRO A 80 -24.22 -5.63 10.71
N GLY A 81 -25.41 -5.76 10.12
CA GLY A 81 -26.44 -6.70 10.56
C GLY A 81 -26.03 -8.16 10.35
N VAL A 82 -26.79 -9.08 10.97
CA VAL A 82 -26.48 -10.52 11.02
C VAL A 82 -26.45 -11.22 9.67
N SER A 83 -27.04 -10.64 8.63
CA SER A 83 -27.04 -11.17 7.26
C SER A 83 -25.73 -10.89 6.50
N ILE A 84 -24.78 -10.20 7.11
CA ILE A 84 -23.51 -9.82 6.52
C ILE A 84 -22.37 -10.47 7.32
N GLN A 85 -21.66 -11.37 6.67
CA GLN A 85 -20.45 -11.95 7.22
C GLN A 85 -19.26 -11.07 6.84
N VAL A 86 -18.57 -10.52 7.84
CA VAL A 86 -17.37 -9.70 7.65
C VAL A 86 -16.14 -10.60 7.49
N LEU A 87 -15.48 -10.50 6.35
CA LEU A 87 -14.29 -11.26 5.98
C LEU A 87 -12.99 -10.51 6.29
N SER A 88 -12.98 -9.19 6.13
CA SER A 88 -11.85 -8.32 6.48
C SER A 88 -12.33 -6.99 7.03
N ARG A 89 -11.48 -6.38 7.86
CA ARG A 89 -11.57 -5.01 8.35
C ARG A 89 -10.28 -4.30 7.98
N HIS A 90 -10.36 -3.13 7.38
CA HIS A 90 -9.16 -2.44 6.87
C HIS A 90 -9.38 -0.93 6.81
N VAL A 91 -8.28 -0.20 6.63
CA VAL A 91 -8.28 1.22 6.31
C VAL A 91 -7.62 1.39 4.96
N ARG A 92 -8.28 2.11 4.05
CA ARG A 92 -7.66 2.65 2.84
C ARG A 92 -7.30 4.10 3.06
N LEU A 93 -6.09 4.48 2.67
CA LEU A 93 -5.64 5.86 2.73
C LEU A 93 -4.98 6.32 1.45
N CYS A 94 -5.22 7.59 1.11
CA CYS A 94 -4.66 8.26 -0.06
C CYS A 94 -4.47 9.75 0.21
N LEU A 95 -3.69 10.42 -0.63
CA LEU A 95 -3.65 11.88 -0.68
C LEU A 95 -4.93 12.38 -1.37
N PHE A 96 -5.53 13.40 -0.80
CA PHE A 96 -6.81 13.96 -1.23
C PHE A 96 -6.79 15.47 -1.03
N ASP A 97 -7.33 16.25 -1.97
CA ASP A 97 -7.40 17.72 -1.87
C ASP A 97 -8.77 18.26 -1.44
N GLY A 98 -9.70 17.38 -1.09
CA GLY A 98 -11.09 17.73 -0.81
C GLY A 98 -12.04 17.44 -1.98
N ASN A 99 -11.50 17.17 -3.17
CA ASN A 99 -12.29 16.87 -4.36
C ASN A 99 -11.78 15.64 -5.15
N ARG A 100 -10.47 15.42 -5.22
CA ARG A 100 -9.87 14.35 -6.02
C ARG A 100 -8.80 13.60 -5.24
N VAL A 101 -8.69 12.29 -5.52
CA VAL A 101 -7.59 11.45 -5.06
C VAL A 101 -6.34 11.77 -5.88
N LEU A 102 -5.22 12.01 -5.20
CA LEU A 102 -3.97 12.52 -5.79
C LEU A 102 -2.82 11.50 -5.75
N SER A 103 -3.01 10.34 -5.14
CA SER A 103 -1.96 9.31 -4.99
C SER A 103 -2.50 7.91 -5.22
N ASN A 104 -1.60 6.93 -5.13
CA ASN A 104 -2.03 5.56 -4.94
C ASN A 104 -2.85 5.43 -3.64
N ILE A 105 -3.72 4.43 -3.62
CA ILE A 105 -4.52 4.05 -2.47
C ILE A 105 -3.78 2.92 -1.75
N HIS A 106 -3.32 3.20 -0.53
CA HIS A 106 -2.65 2.22 0.30
C HIS A 106 -3.66 1.56 1.25
N THR A 107 -3.55 0.25 1.45
CA THR A 107 -4.47 -0.52 2.30
C THR A 107 -3.72 -1.10 3.49
N VAL A 108 -4.26 -0.91 4.69
CA VAL A 108 -3.78 -1.54 5.92
C VAL A 108 -4.89 -2.38 6.53
N ARG A 109 -4.64 -3.69 6.67
CA ARG A 109 -5.59 -4.61 7.31
C ARG A 109 -5.53 -4.48 8.82
N ALA A 110 -6.69 -4.44 9.44
CA ALA A 110 -6.82 -4.35 10.88
C ALA A 110 -6.93 -5.75 11.51
N THR A 111 -6.49 -5.83 12.77
CA THR A 111 -6.76 -6.95 13.66
C THR A 111 -7.91 -6.58 14.60
N TRP A 112 -8.63 -7.57 15.11
CA TRP A 112 -9.77 -7.34 16.01
C TRP A 112 -9.95 -8.56 16.93
N GLN A 113 -10.70 -8.37 18.02
CA GLN A 113 -11.02 -9.45 18.96
C GLN A 113 -12.53 -9.71 18.99
N PRO A 114 -13.00 -10.97 19.01
CA PRO A 114 -14.42 -11.29 19.12
C PRO A 114 -15.14 -10.67 20.33
N LYS A 115 -14.42 -10.47 21.44
CA LYS A 115 -14.94 -9.82 22.64
C LYS A 115 -15.16 -8.31 22.48
N ASN A 116 -14.52 -7.69 21.49
CA ASN A 116 -14.62 -6.25 21.21
C ASN A 116 -14.57 -5.98 19.69
N PRO A 117 -15.62 -6.37 18.94
CA PRO A 117 -15.63 -6.33 17.48
C PRO A 117 -15.71 -4.91 16.89
N GLN A 118 -16.07 -3.92 17.72
CA GLN A 118 -16.15 -2.50 17.35
C GLN A 118 -14.80 -1.78 17.47
N THR A 119 -13.78 -2.46 18.00
CA THR A 119 -12.43 -1.92 18.13
C THR A 119 -11.49 -2.66 17.20
N TRP A 120 -10.84 -1.92 16.32
CA TRP A 120 -9.89 -2.43 15.36
C TRP A 120 -8.51 -1.92 15.75
N THR A 121 -7.49 -2.78 15.66
CA THR A 121 -6.12 -2.48 16.05
C THR A 121 -5.16 -2.71 14.91
N PHE A 122 -4.12 -1.88 14.85
CA PHE A 122 -3.09 -1.95 13.83
C PHE A 122 -1.74 -2.21 14.49
N SER A 123 -0.89 -3.00 13.85
CA SER A 123 0.46 -3.24 14.34
C SER A 123 1.30 -2.02 14.00
N PRO A 124 1.79 -1.23 14.99
CA PRO A 124 2.39 0.06 14.70
C PRO A 124 3.76 -0.05 14.00
N ARG A 125 4.38 -1.24 13.99
CA ARG A 125 5.56 -1.59 13.19
C ARG A 125 5.59 -3.08 12.93
N VAL A 126 5.66 -3.46 11.67
CA VAL A 126 5.97 -4.84 11.26
C VAL A 126 7.49 -5.10 11.36
N THR A 127 7.88 -6.09 12.15
CA THR A 127 9.25 -6.61 12.19
C THR A 127 9.25 -8.12 11.96
N GLY A 128 10.30 -8.64 11.32
CA GLY A 128 10.43 -10.08 11.05
C GLY A 128 9.33 -10.59 10.11
N ILE A 129 8.63 -11.66 10.53
CA ILE A 129 7.70 -12.44 9.70
C ILE A 129 6.26 -11.88 9.65
N LEU A 130 5.95 -10.83 10.41
CA LEU A 130 4.61 -10.27 10.41
C LEU A 130 4.29 -9.71 9.00
N PRO A 131 3.10 -9.96 8.42
CA PRO A 131 2.77 -9.47 7.09
C PRO A 131 2.76 -7.94 7.02
N SER A 132 3.36 -7.38 5.97
CA SER A 132 3.39 -5.94 5.67
C SER A 132 2.00 -5.33 5.55
N LEU A 133 1.00 -6.13 5.15
CA LEU A 133 -0.39 -5.70 5.09
C LEU A 133 -0.98 -5.28 6.45
N LEU A 134 -0.40 -5.77 7.56
CA LEU A 134 -0.79 -5.40 8.92
C LEU A 134 0.01 -4.20 9.46
N ASP A 135 0.95 -3.66 8.68
CA ASP A 135 1.80 -2.55 9.08
C ASP A 135 1.01 -1.26 9.13
N GLY A 136 0.70 -0.81 10.34
CA GLY A 136 0.10 0.49 10.59
C GLY A 136 1.06 1.65 10.31
N ASP A 137 2.35 1.40 10.09
CA ASP A 137 3.35 2.44 9.82
C ASP A 137 3.53 2.72 8.33
N CYS A 138 2.95 3.82 7.86
CA CYS A 138 2.98 4.22 6.46
C CYS A 138 3.86 5.45 6.26
N PHE A 139 4.68 5.47 5.20
CA PHE A 139 5.24 6.73 4.71
C PHE A 139 4.23 7.44 3.81
N VAL A 140 4.27 8.77 3.83
CA VAL A 140 3.49 9.63 2.94
C VAL A 140 4.42 10.63 2.29
N ARG A 141 4.43 10.67 0.96
CA ARG A 141 5.13 11.67 0.15
C ARG A 141 4.13 12.40 -0.73
N SER A 142 4.16 13.73 -0.70
CA SER A 142 3.39 14.57 -1.61
C SER A 142 4.20 15.81 -1.99
N ASN A 143 4.19 16.15 -3.28
CA ASN A 143 4.66 17.44 -3.77
C ASN A 143 3.51 18.32 -4.30
N SER A 144 2.27 18.04 -3.90
CA SER A 144 1.11 18.84 -4.30
C SER A 144 1.27 20.31 -3.84
N PRO A 145 1.03 21.29 -4.72
CA PRO A 145 1.07 22.70 -4.36
C PRO A 145 -0.18 23.14 -3.58
N SER A 146 -1.27 22.36 -3.61
CA SER A 146 -2.52 22.71 -2.93
C SER A 146 -2.34 22.85 -1.42
N SER A 147 -2.90 23.90 -0.81
CA SER A 147 -2.97 24.04 0.65
C SER A 147 -4.00 23.10 1.28
N ASP A 148 -4.94 22.60 0.48
CA ASP A 148 -6.00 21.69 0.93
C ASP A 148 -5.58 20.23 0.87
N VAL A 149 -4.36 19.92 0.41
CA VAL A 149 -3.86 18.55 0.42
C VAL A 149 -3.87 17.97 1.83
N GLY A 150 -4.47 16.80 1.94
CA GLY A 150 -4.65 16.05 3.16
C GLY A 150 -4.58 14.55 2.90
N LEU A 151 -4.77 13.80 3.98
CA LEU A 151 -4.95 12.36 3.94
C LEU A 151 -6.42 12.03 4.14
N LEU A 152 -6.99 11.33 3.17
CA LEU A 152 -8.30 10.71 3.29
C LEU A 152 -8.10 9.29 3.84
N PHE A 153 -8.86 8.94 4.86
CA PHE A 153 -8.92 7.60 5.44
C PHE A 153 -10.35 7.09 5.28
N GLU A 154 -10.51 5.95 4.61
CA GLU A 154 -11.79 5.24 4.51
C GLU A 154 -11.68 3.91 5.25
N LEU A 155 -12.55 3.71 6.25
CA LEU A 155 -12.61 2.45 6.99
C LEU A 155 -13.50 1.49 6.22
N GLY A 156 -12.95 0.36 5.79
CA GLY A 156 -13.64 -0.61 4.97
C GLY A 156 -13.91 -1.93 5.68
N ILE A 157 -15.00 -2.59 5.30
CA ILE A 157 -15.22 -4.02 5.54
C ILE A 157 -15.44 -4.75 4.23
N THR A 158 -14.69 -5.82 4.02
CA THR A 158 -15.01 -6.80 2.97
C THR A 158 -16.00 -7.80 3.54
N TYR A 159 -17.06 -8.08 2.80
CA TYR A 159 -18.14 -8.91 3.29
C TYR A 159 -18.63 -9.92 2.25
N VAL A 160 -19.33 -10.95 2.74
CA VAL A 160 -20.23 -11.79 1.96
C VAL A 160 -21.63 -11.72 2.55
N CYS A 161 -22.64 -11.54 1.69
CA CYS A 161 -24.04 -11.55 2.08
C CYS A 161 -24.49 -13.00 2.28
N SER A 162 -24.92 -13.36 3.49
CA SER A 162 -25.30 -14.73 3.81
C SER A 162 -26.53 -15.23 3.03
N ALA A 163 -27.41 -14.32 2.60
CA ALA A 163 -28.62 -14.67 1.86
C ALA A 163 -28.38 -14.87 0.35
N THR A 164 -27.47 -14.09 -0.25
CA THR A 164 -27.25 -14.09 -1.71
C THR A 164 -25.90 -14.70 -2.13
N GLY A 165 -24.96 -14.86 -1.19
CA GLY A 165 -23.57 -15.20 -1.49
C GLY A 165 -22.77 -14.07 -2.14
N GLU A 166 -23.37 -12.89 -2.34
CA GLU A 166 -22.72 -11.74 -2.98
C GLU A 166 -21.59 -11.21 -2.10
N ARG A 167 -20.41 -11.04 -2.71
CA ARG A 167 -19.23 -10.46 -2.06
C ARG A 167 -19.10 -8.99 -2.46
N GLY A 168 -18.70 -8.14 -1.52
CA GLY A 168 -18.47 -6.74 -1.83
C GLY A 168 -17.70 -6.02 -0.73
N GLU A 169 -17.65 -4.69 -0.85
CA GLU A 169 -17.01 -3.86 0.15
C GLU A 169 -17.82 -2.62 0.53
N LEU A 170 -17.90 -2.37 1.83
CA LEU A 170 -18.58 -1.21 2.41
C LEU A 170 -17.61 -0.30 3.12
N SER A 171 -17.85 1.00 2.99
CA SER A 171 -17.31 2.03 3.87
C SER A 171 -18.12 2.08 5.16
N CYS A 172 -17.42 1.91 6.29
CA CYS A 172 -17.93 2.11 7.64
C CYS A 172 -17.79 3.55 8.14
N GLY A 173 -17.31 4.44 7.28
CA GLY A 173 -17.07 5.84 7.57
C GLY A 173 -15.67 6.28 7.16
N TRP A 174 -15.49 7.59 7.09
CA TRP A 174 -14.27 8.20 6.58
C TRP A 174 -13.85 9.40 7.42
N ALA A 175 -12.55 9.70 7.39
CA ALA A 175 -11.97 10.88 8.02
C ALA A 175 -10.98 11.55 7.06
N PHE A 176 -10.85 12.86 7.21
CA PHE A 176 -9.90 13.65 6.43
C PHE A 176 -9.03 14.49 7.34
N LEU A 177 -7.71 14.44 7.11
CA LEU A 177 -6.71 15.19 7.87
C LEU A 177 -5.86 16.02 6.91
N LYS A 178 -6.04 17.34 6.92
CA LYS A 178 -5.18 18.26 6.18
C LYS A 178 -3.73 18.15 6.65
N LEU A 179 -2.79 18.22 5.71
CA LEU A 179 -1.36 18.18 6.01
C LEU A 179 -0.81 19.57 6.37
N PHE A 180 -1.53 20.63 5.99
CA PHE A 180 -1.15 22.01 6.24
C PHE A 180 -2.31 22.78 6.87
N THR A 181 -1.98 23.78 7.68
CA THR A 181 -2.94 24.79 8.15
C THR A 181 -3.34 25.72 7.00
N SER A 182 -4.38 26.53 7.20
CA SER A 182 -4.77 27.58 6.25
C SER A 182 -3.66 28.60 5.98
N SER A 183 -2.72 28.76 6.91
CA SER A 183 -1.51 29.59 6.74
C SER A 183 -0.36 28.88 6.00
N GLY A 184 -0.55 27.63 5.54
CA GLY A 184 0.44 26.86 4.81
C GLY A 184 1.50 26.16 5.67
N VAL A 185 1.36 26.19 6.99
CA VAL A 185 2.30 25.55 7.94
C VAL A 185 1.96 24.07 8.09
N PRO A 186 2.92 23.14 8.09
CA PRO A 186 2.65 21.72 8.33
C PRO A 186 1.94 21.48 9.66
N VAL A 187 0.98 20.55 9.68
CA VAL A 187 0.29 20.18 10.92
C VAL A 187 1.25 19.49 11.91
N PRO A 188 1.05 19.65 13.24
CA PRO A 188 1.96 19.11 14.25
C PRO A 188 2.11 17.58 14.20
N ALA A 189 3.32 17.09 14.41
CA ALA A 189 3.58 15.66 14.60
C ALA A 189 3.11 15.20 15.99
N ARG A 190 1.87 14.72 16.09
CA ARG A 190 1.25 14.25 17.34
C ARG A 190 0.25 13.13 17.10
N MET A 191 -0.37 12.67 18.19
CA MET A 191 -1.53 11.79 18.11
C MET A 191 -2.79 12.58 17.74
N TYR A 192 -3.60 12.01 16.86
CA TYR A 192 -4.87 12.55 16.40
C TYR A 192 -5.96 11.52 16.66
N GLU A 193 -7.10 12.00 17.13
CA GLU A 193 -8.35 11.25 17.22
C GLU A 193 -9.34 11.94 16.30
N LEU A 194 -9.60 11.31 15.15
CA LEU A 194 -10.43 11.85 14.09
C LEU A 194 -11.82 11.24 14.20
N PRO A 195 -12.88 12.04 14.41
CA PRO A 195 -14.24 11.54 14.31
C PRO A 195 -14.51 11.09 12.88
N LEU A 196 -15.24 9.99 12.75
CA LEU A 196 -15.62 9.46 11.45
C LEU A 196 -16.92 10.10 10.98
N ASN A 197 -16.96 10.39 9.68
CA ASN A 197 -18.14 10.81 8.95
C ASN A 197 -18.76 9.59 8.27
N GLY A 198 -20.09 9.51 8.23
CA GLY A 198 -20.79 8.53 7.39
C GLY A 198 -20.83 9.00 5.94
N GLY A 199 -21.45 8.20 5.08
CA GLY A 199 -21.55 8.50 3.66
C GLY A 199 -20.22 8.26 2.92
N THR A 200 -20.12 8.84 1.73
CA THR A 200 -18.90 8.92 0.94
C THR A 200 -18.09 10.17 1.32
N PRO A 201 -16.78 10.23 0.98
CA PRO A 201 -15.95 11.43 1.14
C PRO A 201 -16.49 12.70 0.48
N TYR A 202 -17.47 12.57 -0.43
CA TYR A 202 -18.10 13.66 -1.17
C TYR A 202 -19.45 14.09 -0.59
N GLU A 203 -20.00 13.33 0.36
CA GLU A 203 -21.23 13.65 1.07
C GLU A 203 -20.93 14.44 2.35
N ARG A 204 -21.76 15.43 2.68
CA ARG A 204 -21.60 16.26 3.89
C ARG A 204 -22.70 15.97 4.90
N GLY A 205 -22.35 15.99 6.18
CA GLY A 205 -23.31 15.93 7.28
C GLY A 205 -23.97 14.57 7.49
N VAL A 206 -23.43 13.50 6.91
CA VAL A 206 -23.94 12.13 7.11
C VAL A 206 -23.31 11.57 8.39
N GLU A 207 -24.15 11.21 9.37
CA GLU A 207 -23.70 10.54 10.59
C GLU A 207 -23.39 9.06 10.32
N VAL A 208 -22.33 8.53 10.92
CA VAL A 208 -21.97 7.11 10.80
C VAL A 208 -23.05 6.22 11.44
N ASP A 209 -23.56 6.63 12.61
CA ASP A 209 -24.64 5.93 13.32
C ASP A 209 -25.68 6.93 13.89
N PRO A 210 -26.78 7.18 13.15
CA PRO A 210 -27.86 8.06 13.60
C PRO A 210 -28.68 7.54 14.78
N SER A 211 -28.42 6.32 15.28
CA SER A 211 -29.08 5.82 16.49
C SER A 211 -28.53 6.48 17.76
N LEU A 212 -27.28 6.97 17.71
CA LEU A 212 -26.64 7.68 18.82
C LEU A 212 -27.24 9.07 19.04
N SER A 213 -27.51 9.82 17.96
CA SER A 213 -28.14 11.15 18.01
C SER A 213 -29.60 11.07 18.44
N ARG A 214 -30.37 10.08 17.97
CA ARG A 214 -31.78 9.88 18.35
C ARG A 214 -32.02 9.54 19.82
N ARG A 215 -31.01 9.01 20.53
CA ARG A 215 -31.08 8.72 21.97
C ARG A 215 -30.65 9.90 22.84
N ALA A 216 -30.24 11.03 22.26
CA ALA A 216 -29.77 12.20 22.99
C ALA A 216 -30.94 12.96 23.66
N GLY A 217 -31.30 12.55 24.88
CA GLY A 217 -32.11 13.37 25.78
C GLY A 217 -31.37 14.65 26.19
N SER A 218 -32.13 15.69 26.56
CA SER A 218 -31.75 17.10 26.84
C SER A 218 -30.69 17.37 27.94
N GLY A 219 -29.93 16.37 28.42
CA GLY A 219 -28.99 16.51 29.52
C GLY A 219 -27.52 16.63 29.08
N VAL A 220 -26.80 17.64 29.59
CA VAL A 220 -25.36 17.89 29.32
C VAL A 220 -24.48 16.67 29.64
N PHE A 221 -24.80 15.92 30.70
CA PHE A 221 -24.08 14.71 31.09
C PHE A 221 -24.28 13.56 30.09
N HIS A 222 -25.48 13.43 29.52
CA HIS A 222 -25.80 12.46 28.49
C HIS A 222 -25.07 12.80 27.18
N GLN A 223 -24.94 14.09 26.87
CA GLN A 223 -24.20 14.58 25.71
C GLN A 223 -22.70 14.25 25.79
N LEU A 224 -22.09 14.38 26.99
CA LEU A 224 -20.69 14.01 27.23
C LEU A 224 -20.44 12.50 27.10
N LEU A 225 -21.38 11.66 27.56
CA LEU A 225 -21.31 10.21 27.39
C LEU A 225 -21.46 9.77 25.92
N MET A 226 -22.24 10.49 25.12
CA MET A 226 -22.42 10.19 23.70
C MET A 226 -21.21 10.59 22.86
N LEU A 227 -20.49 11.66 23.21
CA LEU A 227 -19.20 12.00 22.59
C LEU A 227 -18.18 10.87 22.71
N LYS A 228 -18.15 10.16 23.85
CA LYS A 228 -17.28 8.98 24.04
C LYS A 228 -17.71 7.75 23.22
N LYS A 229 -18.90 7.76 22.65
CA LYS A 229 -19.44 6.66 21.84
C LYS A 229 -19.35 6.92 20.33
N GLN A 230 -18.85 8.08 19.91
CA GLN A 230 -18.70 8.37 18.49
C GLN A 230 -17.63 7.47 17.86
N PRO A 231 -17.85 6.97 16.64
CA PRO A 231 -16.84 6.24 15.89
C PRO A 231 -15.63 7.14 15.59
N VAL A 232 -14.42 6.66 15.91
CA VAL A 232 -13.18 7.43 15.78
C VAL A 232 -12.05 6.62 15.18
N LEU A 233 -11.22 7.28 14.38
CA LEU A 233 -9.91 6.80 13.94
C LEU A 233 -8.81 7.47 14.76
N VAL A 234 -7.97 6.67 15.41
CA VAL A 234 -6.80 7.13 16.16
C VAL A 234 -5.54 6.85 15.35
N LEU A 235 -4.76 7.89 15.10
CA LEU A 235 -3.49 7.80 14.37
C LEU A 235 -2.43 8.71 14.98
N LYS A 236 -1.18 8.52 14.59
CA LYS A 236 -0.05 9.36 14.99
C LYS A 236 0.72 9.85 13.78
N LEU A 237 0.89 11.16 13.67
CA LEU A 237 1.81 11.77 12.71
C LEU A 237 3.21 11.86 13.33
N ARG A 238 4.24 11.55 12.54
CA ARG A 238 5.65 11.64 12.93
C ARG A 238 6.48 12.30 11.84
N SER A 239 7.41 13.14 12.26
CA SER A 239 8.49 13.60 11.38
C SER A 239 9.42 12.44 11.03
N LEU A 240 10.02 12.51 9.84
CA LEU A 240 11.02 11.54 9.41
C LEU A 240 12.36 11.78 10.11
N SER A 241 13.08 10.68 10.38
CA SER A 241 14.50 10.77 10.70
C SER A 241 15.29 11.21 9.46
N ALA A 242 16.51 11.72 9.65
CA ALA A 242 17.40 12.06 8.53
C ALA A 242 17.61 10.86 7.59
N GLN A 243 17.94 9.69 8.15
CA GLN A 243 18.12 8.46 7.38
C GLN A 243 16.86 8.06 6.60
N SER A 244 15.68 8.08 7.25
CA SER A 244 14.42 7.74 6.55
C SER A 244 14.12 8.73 5.43
N LYS A 245 14.43 10.01 5.63
CA LYS A 245 14.26 11.05 4.61
C LYS A 245 15.16 10.81 3.42
N ASP A 246 16.41 10.39 3.63
CA ASP A 246 17.35 10.10 2.54
C ASP A 246 16.86 8.95 1.64
N PHE A 247 16.40 7.85 2.24
CA PHE A 247 15.81 6.74 1.48
C PHE A 247 14.53 7.15 0.76
N LEU A 248 13.60 7.81 1.47
CA LEU A 248 12.33 8.21 0.89
C LEU A 248 12.53 9.18 -0.26
N ASN A 249 13.54 10.06 -0.22
CA ASN A 249 13.82 10.97 -1.33
C ASN A 249 14.23 10.27 -2.64
N LEU A 250 14.59 8.98 -2.61
CA LEU A 250 14.85 8.20 -3.82
C LEU A 250 13.56 7.61 -4.43
N LEU A 251 12.42 7.77 -3.75
CA LEU A 251 11.10 7.35 -4.22
C LEU A 251 10.35 8.51 -4.92
N PRO A 252 9.32 8.20 -5.72
CA PRO A 252 8.51 9.21 -6.40
C PRO A 252 8.00 10.29 -5.44
N GLU A 253 7.80 11.48 -5.98
CA GLU A 253 7.40 12.65 -5.19
C GLU A 253 6.00 12.54 -4.58
N THR A 254 5.16 11.68 -5.16
CA THR A 254 3.82 11.33 -4.66
C THR A 254 3.71 9.82 -4.55
N LEU A 255 3.70 9.31 -3.32
CA LEU A 255 3.57 7.89 -3.04
C LEU A 255 3.21 7.66 -1.57
N ILE A 256 2.34 6.70 -1.31
CA ILE A 256 2.06 6.17 0.02
C ILE A 256 2.39 4.67 0.04
N GLY A 257 3.02 4.20 1.10
CA GLY A 257 3.27 2.78 1.29
C GLY A 257 3.71 2.45 2.70
N SER A 258 3.94 1.17 2.98
CA SER A 258 4.44 0.72 4.28
C SER A 258 5.92 1.08 4.45
N MET A 259 6.28 1.53 5.65
CA MET A 259 7.66 1.81 6.04
C MET A 259 8.56 0.57 5.92
N CYS A 260 8.02 -0.64 6.14
CA CYS A 260 8.83 -1.86 6.10
C CYS A 260 9.25 -2.29 4.68
N CYS A 261 8.66 -1.71 3.64
CA CYS A 261 8.97 -2.02 2.23
C CYS A 261 9.84 -0.96 1.55
N VAL A 262 10.15 0.16 2.21
CA VAL A 262 10.86 1.31 1.61
C VAL A 262 12.16 0.90 0.91
N HIS A 263 12.99 0.07 1.55
CA HIS A 263 14.29 -0.33 0.98
C HIS A 263 14.14 -1.11 -0.33
N LEU A 264 13.11 -1.96 -0.45
CA LEU A 264 12.84 -2.73 -1.67
C LEU A 264 12.39 -1.80 -2.81
N LEU A 265 11.53 -0.82 -2.49
CA LEU A 265 11.09 0.19 -3.46
C LEU A 265 12.26 1.05 -3.94
N VAL A 266 13.20 1.38 -3.04
CA VAL A 266 14.41 2.13 -3.40
C VAL A 266 15.30 1.32 -4.34
N PHE A 267 15.52 0.02 -4.07
CA PHE A 267 16.28 -0.83 -4.98
C PHE A 267 15.66 -0.86 -6.38
N TYR A 268 14.33 -1.04 -6.46
CA TYR A 268 13.62 -0.97 -7.73
C TYR A 268 13.87 0.37 -8.45
N ARG A 269 13.70 1.50 -7.75
CA ARG A 269 13.91 2.84 -8.32
C ARG A 269 15.35 3.08 -8.76
N GLN A 270 16.34 2.54 -8.06
CA GLN A 270 17.75 2.63 -8.47
C GLN A 270 18.04 1.78 -9.72
N ILE A 271 17.55 0.54 -9.77
CA ILE A 271 17.67 -0.34 -10.95
C ILE A 271 16.98 0.28 -12.17
N LEU A 272 15.82 0.92 -11.96
CA LEU A 272 15.13 1.68 -12.98
C LEU A 272 16.00 2.83 -13.50
N GLY A 273 16.65 3.56 -12.60
CA GLY A 273 17.62 4.61 -12.95
C GLY A 273 18.81 4.09 -13.75
N ASP A 274 19.40 2.96 -13.34
CA ASP A 274 20.50 2.33 -14.08
C ASP A 274 20.06 1.98 -15.51
N ALA A 275 18.94 1.26 -15.64
CA ALA A 275 18.44 0.78 -16.92
C ALA A 275 17.98 1.91 -17.86
N LEU A 276 17.40 3.00 -17.33
CA LEU A 276 16.86 4.08 -18.14
C LEU A 276 17.83 5.22 -18.43
N LEU A 277 18.78 5.48 -17.53
CA LEU A 277 19.63 6.68 -17.59
C LEU A 277 21.11 6.38 -17.77
N LYS A 278 21.59 5.22 -17.32
CA LYS A 278 23.01 4.87 -17.30
C LYS A 278 23.39 3.87 -18.39
N ASP A 279 22.64 2.78 -18.51
CA ASP A 279 23.01 1.62 -19.32
C ASP A 279 22.56 1.74 -20.79
N ARG A 280 21.78 2.78 -21.11
CA ARG A 280 21.28 3.00 -22.47
C ARG A 280 22.36 3.61 -23.36
N LEU A 281 22.49 3.06 -24.56
CA LEU A 281 23.36 3.60 -25.62
C LEU A 281 22.90 4.99 -26.08
N SER A 282 21.60 5.23 -26.09
CA SER A 282 20.98 6.52 -26.47
C SER A 282 19.80 6.82 -25.56
N SER A 283 19.73 8.05 -25.07
CA SER A 283 18.58 8.55 -24.31
C SER A 283 17.30 8.64 -25.15
N GLN A 284 17.42 8.63 -26.48
CA GLN A 284 16.31 8.72 -27.43
C GLN A 284 15.85 7.35 -27.96
N SER A 285 16.52 6.25 -27.59
CA SER A 285 16.02 4.93 -27.97
C SER A 285 14.64 4.73 -27.32
N THR A 286 13.80 3.91 -27.95
CA THR A 286 12.52 3.44 -27.39
C THR A 286 12.47 1.92 -27.35
N ASP A 287 13.65 1.27 -27.46
CA ASP A 287 13.74 -0.18 -27.47
C ASP A 287 13.31 -0.76 -26.13
N PHE A 288 12.68 -1.93 -26.17
CA PHE A 288 12.37 -2.68 -24.98
C PHE A 288 13.62 -3.01 -24.19
N ILE A 289 13.51 -2.94 -22.87
CA ILE A 289 14.61 -3.22 -21.97
C ILE A 289 14.45 -4.64 -21.43
N CYS A 290 15.45 -5.48 -21.65
CA CYS A 290 15.48 -6.83 -21.08
C CYS A 290 15.88 -6.73 -19.59
N ASN A 291 14.89 -6.60 -18.70
CA ASN A 291 15.12 -6.56 -17.27
C ASN A 291 13.93 -7.20 -16.52
N PRO A 292 14.07 -8.44 -16.01
CA PRO A 292 13.00 -9.16 -15.35
C PRO A 292 12.47 -8.46 -14.10
N ILE A 293 13.33 -7.75 -13.37
CA ILE A 293 12.90 -7.01 -12.17
C ILE A 293 12.01 -5.85 -12.56
N LEU A 294 12.39 -5.07 -13.57
CA LEU A 294 11.58 -3.94 -14.03
C LEU A 294 10.24 -4.39 -14.59
N ALA A 295 10.24 -5.50 -15.33
CA ALA A 295 9.03 -6.10 -15.91
C ALA A 295 8.07 -6.68 -14.87
N THR A 296 8.58 -7.28 -13.78
CA THR A 296 7.75 -8.09 -12.88
C THR A 296 7.59 -7.55 -11.45
N PHE A 297 8.51 -6.71 -10.96
CA PHE A 297 8.40 -6.14 -9.61
C PHE A 297 7.10 -5.35 -9.38
N PRO A 298 6.55 -4.58 -10.34
CA PRO A 298 5.26 -3.91 -10.15
C PRO A 298 4.13 -4.86 -9.74
N GLN A 299 4.16 -6.13 -10.17
CA GLN A 299 3.15 -7.14 -9.83
C GLN A 299 3.18 -7.50 -8.33
N LEU A 300 4.34 -7.39 -7.66
CA LEU A 300 4.47 -7.65 -6.22
C LEU A 300 3.71 -6.62 -5.38
N LEU A 301 3.54 -5.40 -5.89
CA LEU A 301 2.82 -4.33 -5.17
C LEU A 301 1.33 -4.64 -5.05
N GLU A 302 0.81 -5.51 -5.91
CA GLU A 302 -0.57 -5.99 -5.90
C GLU A 302 -0.73 -7.29 -5.10
N GLN A 303 0.38 -7.93 -4.70
CA GLN A 303 0.42 -9.20 -3.97
C GLN A 303 1.26 -9.06 -2.70
N PRO A 304 0.66 -8.59 -1.58
CA PRO A 304 1.40 -8.30 -0.34
C PRO A 304 2.20 -9.48 0.21
N ASP A 305 1.73 -10.70 0.00
CA ASP A 305 2.41 -11.93 0.44
C ASP A 305 3.71 -12.21 -0.33
N LEU A 306 3.76 -11.93 -1.64
CA LEU A 306 5.00 -11.96 -2.41
C LEU A 306 5.95 -10.81 -2.04
N MET A 307 5.41 -9.62 -1.78
CA MET A 307 6.22 -8.52 -1.25
C MET A 307 6.84 -8.89 0.12
N ASP A 308 6.10 -9.58 0.98
CA ASP A 308 6.59 -10.09 2.26
C ASP A 308 7.60 -11.22 2.11
N ALA A 309 7.45 -12.08 1.10
CA ALA A 309 8.42 -13.11 0.75
C ALA A 309 9.77 -12.47 0.37
N LEU A 310 9.76 -11.46 -0.52
CA LEU A 310 10.96 -10.73 -0.92
C LEU A 310 11.59 -9.99 0.27
N ARG A 311 10.77 -9.32 1.08
CA ARG A 311 11.23 -8.60 2.29
C ARG A 311 11.91 -9.54 3.27
N SER A 312 11.33 -10.72 3.49
CA SER A 312 11.89 -11.73 4.40
C SER A 312 13.19 -12.31 3.85
N ALA A 313 13.22 -12.66 2.56
CA ALA A 313 14.42 -13.17 1.90
C ALA A 313 15.57 -12.14 1.91
N TRP A 314 15.24 -10.86 1.66
CA TRP A 314 16.21 -9.77 1.77
C TRP A 314 16.74 -9.61 3.20
N ALA A 315 15.86 -9.57 4.19
CA ALA A 315 16.26 -9.43 5.60
C ALA A 315 17.14 -10.60 6.08
N ASP A 316 16.88 -11.83 5.62
CA ASP A 316 17.74 -12.99 5.89
C ASP A 316 19.15 -12.79 5.31
N ARG A 317 19.25 -12.36 4.05
CA ARG A 317 20.54 -12.14 3.39
C ARG A 317 21.30 -10.95 3.97
N GLU A 318 20.64 -9.82 4.20
CA GLU A 318 21.23 -8.61 4.76
C GLU A 318 21.85 -8.84 6.14
N ARG A 319 21.28 -9.75 6.95
CA ARG A 319 21.83 -10.13 8.25
C ARG A 319 23.19 -10.82 8.17
N THR A 320 23.49 -11.47 7.04
CA THR A 320 24.76 -12.19 6.85
C THR A 320 25.89 -11.31 6.33
N LEU A 321 25.59 -10.08 5.89
CA LEU A 321 26.56 -9.19 5.26
C LEU A 321 27.52 -8.53 6.25
N LYS A 322 28.77 -8.39 5.82
CA LYS A 322 29.81 -7.62 6.50
C LYS A 322 29.52 -6.12 6.43
N ARG A 323 30.09 -5.35 7.36
CA ARG A 323 29.93 -3.88 7.38
C ARG A 323 30.46 -3.19 6.12
N SER A 324 31.50 -3.73 5.48
CA SER A 324 32.04 -3.20 4.21
C SER A 324 31.06 -3.40 3.07
N GLU A 325 30.48 -4.60 2.95
CA GLU A 325 29.47 -4.96 1.96
C GLU A 325 28.21 -4.10 2.10
N LYS A 326 27.76 -3.83 3.34
CA LYS A 326 26.61 -2.93 3.60
C LYS A 326 26.84 -1.47 3.20
N ARG A 327 28.08 -1.06 2.97
CA ARG A 327 28.42 0.31 2.52
C ARG A 327 28.56 0.40 1.01
N ASP A 328 28.71 -0.73 0.32
CA ASP A 328 28.85 -0.79 -1.12
C ASP A 328 27.45 -0.90 -1.77
N GLN A 329 26.97 0.22 -2.32
CA GLN A 329 25.64 0.26 -2.92
C GLN A 329 25.52 -0.59 -4.18
N GLU A 330 26.59 -0.71 -4.98
CA GLU A 330 26.57 -1.50 -6.21
C GLU A 330 26.52 -3.00 -5.89
N PHE A 331 27.28 -3.41 -4.87
CA PHE A 331 27.18 -4.75 -4.30
C PHE A 331 25.76 -5.04 -3.79
N LEU A 332 25.16 -4.13 -3.01
CA LEU A 332 23.81 -4.33 -2.47
C LEU A 332 22.74 -4.44 -3.57
N LYS A 333 22.81 -3.62 -4.62
CA LYS A 333 21.92 -3.74 -5.79
C LYS A 333 22.08 -5.10 -6.48
N SER A 334 23.32 -5.51 -6.75
CA SER A 334 23.62 -6.80 -7.38
C SER A 334 23.11 -7.97 -6.53
N LEU A 335 23.29 -7.90 -5.22
CA LEU A 335 22.76 -8.89 -4.30
C LEU A 335 21.23 -8.89 -4.27
N PHE A 336 20.59 -7.72 -4.29
CA PHE A 336 19.13 -7.61 -4.34
C PHE A 336 18.57 -8.30 -5.59
N VAL A 337 19.22 -8.14 -6.75
CA VAL A 337 18.85 -8.83 -7.99
C VAL A 337 18.89 -10.36 -7.80
N LEU A 338 19.95 -10.89 -7.20
CA LEU A 338 20.06 -12.32 -6.90
C LEU A 338 18.96 -12.78 -5.94
N VAL A 339 18.71 -12.03 -4.87
CA VAL A 339 17.63 -12.35 -3.91
C VAL A 339 16.28 -12.37 -4.60
N TYR A 340 15.99 -11.41 -5.47
CA TYR A 340 14.74 -11.37 -6.23
C TYR A 340 14.54 -12.64 -7.07
N HIS A 341 15.58 -13.03 -7.81
CA HIS A 341 15.57 -14.24 -8.64
C HIS A 341 15.50 -15.55 -7.84
N ASP A 342 16.10 -15.60 -6.66
CA ASP A 342 16.08 -16.79 -5.81
C ASP A 342 14.83 -16.89 -4.91
N SER A 343 13.99 -15.85 -4.84
CA SER A 343 12.85 -15.79 -3.93
C SER A 343 11.49 -15.63 -4.61
N VAL A 344 11.27 -14.61 -5.42
CA VAL A 344 9.91 -14.22 -5.85
C VAL A 344 9.70 -14.37 -7.35
N PHE A 345 10.74 -14.20 -8.17
CA PHE A 345 10.63 -14.38 -9.61
C PHE A 345 10.10 -15.78 -10.00
N PRO A 346 10.56 -16.90 -9.41
CA PRO A 346 10.02 -18.23 -9.70
C PRO A 346 8.58 -18.42 -9.25
N LEU A 347 8.18 -17.73 -8.18
CA LEU A 347 6.85 -17.82 -7.59
C LEU A 347 5.79 -17.16 -8.49
N LEU A 348 6.13 -16.05 -9.16
CA LEU A 348 5.23 -15.36 -10.08
C LEU A 348 4.73 -16.26 -11.22
N GLN A 349 5.59 -17.19 -11.66
CA GLN A 349 5.30 -18.13 -12.75
C GLN A 349 5.01 -19.56 -12.27
N SER A 350 4.88 -19.77 -10.97
CA SER A 350 4.58 -21.09 -10.41
C SER A 350 3.12 -21.44 -10.64
N THR A 351 2.85 -22.66 -11.08
CA THR A 351 1.48 -23.22 -11.15
C THR A 351 0.97 -23.67 -9.78
N PHE A 352 1.86 -23.84 -8.79
CA PHE A 352 1.51 -24.22 -7.42
C PHE A 352 1.14 -23.05 -6.54
N LEU A 353 1.38 -21.82 -6.99
CA LEU A 353 0.94 -20.63 -6.30
C LEU A 353 -0.45 -20.25 -6.83
N PRO A 354 -1.54 -20.46 -6.06
CA PRO A 354 -2.89 -20.06 -6.48
C PRO A 354 -2.97 -18.55 -6.66
N ASP A 355 -3.93 -18.04 -7.43
CA ASP A 355 -4.12 -16.59 -7.58
C ASP A 355 -4.37 -15.89 -6.23
N TYR A 356 -3.86 -14.66 -6.10
CA TYR A 356 -4.07 -13.86 -4.91
C TYR A 356 -5.53 -13.43 -4.80
N LYS A 357 -6.17 -13.69 -3.66
CA LYS A 357 -7.54 -13.28 -3.38
C LYS A 357 -7.64 -12.56 -2.05
N TRP A 358 -7.97 -11.27 -2.12
CA TRP A 358 -8.13 -10.43 -0.93
C TRP A 358 -9.19 -10.96 0.03
N ALA A 359 -8.82 -11.14 1.30
CA ALA A 359 -9.73 -11.50 2.39
C ALA A 359 -10.41 -12.88 2.20
N GLU A 360 -9.70 -13.82 1.59
CA GLU A 360 -10.10 -15.23 1.49
C GLU A 360 -9.09 -16.08 2.28
N GLU A 361 -9.42 -16.38 3.54
CA GLU A 361 -8.49 -16.99 4.50
C GLU A 361 -7.88 -18.31 4.01
N GLU A 362 -8.69 -19.17 3.37
CA GLU A 362 -8.21 -20.44 2.81
C GLU A 362 -7.18 -20.21 1.69
N SER A 363 -7.47 -19.30 0.75
CA SER A 363 -6.57 -18.95 -0.35
C SER A 363 -5.28 -18.32 0.18
N GLU A 364 -5.37 -17.39 1.12
CA GLU A 364 -4.23 -16.74 1.76
C GLU A 364 -3.35 -17.76 2.50
N ALA A 365 -3.95 -18.71 3.23
CA ALA A 365 -3.23 -19.79 3.92
C ALA A 365 -2.54 -20.76 2.93
N SER A 366 -3.22 -21.15 1.86
CA SER A 366 -2.66 -21.99 0.80
C SER A 366 -1.47 -21.32 0.11
N ARG A 367 -1.61 -20.03 -0.25
CA ARG A 367 -0.51 -19.24 -0.82
C ARG A 367 0.66 -19.10 0.13
N TRP A 368 0.40 -18.74 1.40
CA TRP A 368 1.45 -18.64 2.42
C TRP A 368 2.25 -19.94 2.55
N LYS A 369 1.56 -21.09 2.56
CA LYS A 369 2.22 -22.41 2.61
C LYS A 369 3.09 -22.65 1.38
N ALA A 370 2.56 -22.40 0.18
CA ALA A 370 3.32 -22.57 -1.08
C ALA A 370 4.58 -21.70 -1.11
N ILE A 371 4.46 -20.43 -0.71
CA ILE A 371 5.57 -19.47 -0.60
C ILE A 371 6.60 -19.96 0.43
N ALA A 372 6.16 -20.34 1.63
CA ALA A 372 7.06 -20.79 2.69
C ALA A 372 7.82 -22.07 2.32
N ASP A 373 7.14 -23.04 1.69
CA ASP A 373 7.74 -24.28 1.23
C ASP A 373 8.79 -24.02 0.13
N PHE A 374 8.49 -23.13 -0.81
CA PHE A 374 9.43 -22.69 -1.84
C PHE A 374 10.67 -22.03 -1.23
N LEU A 375 10.49 -21.00 -0.38
CA LEU A 375 11.60 -20.27 0.23
C LEU A 375 12.50 -21.18 1.06
N LYS A 376 11.91 -22.12 1.82
CA LYS A 376 12.66 -23.11 2.59
C LYS A 376 13.50 -24.04 1.71
N LYS A 377 12.98 -24.46 0.55
CA LYS A 377 13.74 -25.26 -0.42
C LYS A 377 14.87 -24.46 -1.06
N SER A 378 14.59 -23.22 -1.49
CA SER A 378 15.59 -22.31 -2.07
C SER A 378 16.74 -22.03 -1.10
N GLN A 379 16.43 -21.77 0.18
CA GLN A 379 17.45 -21.55 1.22
C GLN A 379 18.36 -22.76 1.44
N LYS A 380 17.81 -23.99 1.48
CA LYS A 380 18.61 -25.22 1.66
C LYS A 380 19.60 -25.44 0.51
N ASN A 381 19.19 -25.11 -0.71
CA ASN A 381 19.98 -25.37 -1.91
C ASN A 381 20.83 -24.16 -2.32
N THR A 382 20.82 -23.09 -1.52
CA THR A 382 21.49 -21.80 -1.77
C THR A 382 21.02 -21.07 -3.04
N SER A 383 20.11 -21.64 -3.82
CA SER A 383 19.54 -21.07 -5.04
C SER A 383 18.17 -21.67 -5.37
N ALA A 384 17.34 -20.90 -6.09
CA ALA A 384 16.09 -21.38 -6.67
C ALA A 384 16.27 -22.32 -7.86
N LEU A 385 17.48 -22.41 -8.45
CA LEU A 385 17.73 -23.21 -9.66
C LEU A 385 17.33 -24.69 -9.50
N GLN A 386 17.65 -25.30 -8.37
CA GLN A 386 17.27 -26.70 -8.14
C GLN A 386 15.75 -26.87 -8.05
N TYR A 387 15.04 -25.87 -7.55
CA TYR A 387 13.57 -25.88 -7.57
C TYR A 387 13.07 -25.75 -9.02
N LEU A 388 13.57 -24.78 -9.78
CA LEU A 388 13.18 -24.54 -11.17
C LEU A 388 13.43 -25.73 -12.10
N LEU A 389 14.52 -26.47 -11.87
CA LEU A 389 14.93 -27.62 -12.68
C LEU A 389 14.31 -28.95 -12.21
N SER A 390 13.53 -28.95 -11.13
CA SER A 390 12.89 -30.16 -10.62
C SER A 390 11.72 -30.57 -11.51
N ALA A 391 11.69 -31.83 -11.93
CA ALA A 391 10.57 -32.40 -12.69
C ALA A 391 9.24 -32.39 -11.92
N GLU A 392 9.29 -32.29 -10.59
CA GLU A 392 8.10 -32.17 -9.73
C GLU A 392 7.50 -30.76 -9.76
N ASN A 393 8.25 -29.77 -10.24
CA ASN A 393 7.82 -28.38 -10.25
C ASN A 393 7.42 -27.95 -11.67
N THR A 394 6.14 -27.63 -11.87
CA THR A 394 5.63 -27.05 -13.11
C THR A 394 5.54 -25.53 -13.01
N HIS A 395 5.79 -24.88 -14.14
CA HIS A 395 5.73 -23.44 -14.32
C HIS A 395 4.82 -23.11 -15.50
N LYS A 396 4.28 -21.89 -15.52
CA LYS A 396 3.62 -21.35 -16.71
C LYS A 396 4.60 -21.36 -17.88
N ALA A 397 4.07 -21.47 -19.10
CA ALA A 397 4.88 -21.36 -20.29
C ALA A 397 5.56 -19.98 -20.31
N PHE A 398 6.85 -19.95 -20.62
CA PHE A 398 7.63 -18.72 -20.66
C PHE A 398 7.02 -17.72 -21.64
N ASP A 399 6.78 -16.51 -21.16
CA ASP A 399 6.37 -15.36 -21.95
C ASP A 399 7.49 -14.30 -21.97
N VAL A 400 7.78 -13.74 -23.14
CA VAL A 400 8.84 -12.73 -23.29
C VAL A 400 8.55 -11.45 -22.46
N SER A 401 7.27 -11.18 -22.18
CA SER A 401 6.81 -10.12 -21.28
C SER A 401 7.42 -10.20 -19.89
N GLU A 402 7.82 -11.39 -19.43
CA GLU A 402 8.48 -11.58 -18.13
C GLU A 402 9.86 -10.93 -18.06
N LEU A 403 10.48 -10.67 -19.20
CA LEU A 403 11.79 -10.03 -19.34
C LEU A 403 11.70 -8.64 -19.95
N THR A 404 10.58 -8.31 -20.60
CA THR A 404 10.44 -7.11 -21.44
C THR A 404 9.85 -5.97 -20.63
N TYR A 405 10.66 -4.97 -20.35
CA TYR A 405 10.21 -3.71 -19.76
C TYR A 405 10.01 -2.65 -20.85
N ASP A 406 8.76 -2.22 -21.02
CA ASP A 406 8.34 -1.13 -21.89
C ASP A 406 8.06 0.12 -21.07
N PHE A 407 9.06 0.99 -20.93
CA PHE A 407 8.86 2.22 -20.15
C PHE A 407 7.86 3.18 -20.78
N LEU A 408 7.58 3.09 -22.10
CA LEU A 408 6.62 3.95 -22.80
C LEU A 408 5.17 3.51 -22.56
N GLY A 409 4.92 2.21 -22.60
CA GLY A 409 3.63 1.62 -22.20
C GLY A 409 3.31 1.84 -20.71
N GLU A 410 4.35 1.94 -19.88
CA GLU A 410 4.25 2.19 -18.44
C GLU A 410 4.19 3.68 -18.07
N VAL A 411 4.30 4.61 -19.03
CA VAL A 411 4.28 6.05 -18.72
C VAL A 411 2.96 6.45 -18.10
N ARG A 412 3.05 7.16 -16.99
CA ARG A 412 1.90 7.81 -16.38
C ARG A 412 1.38 8.89 -17.33
N ALA A 413 0.19 8.69 -17.88
CA ALA A 413 -0.56 9.77 -18.51
C ALA A 413 -0.70 10.93 -17.50
N ASP A 414 -0.50 12.17 -17.95
CA ASP A 414 -0.67 13.36 -17.11
C ASP A 414 -2.02 13.24 -16.36
N SER A 415 -1.93 13.12 -15.04
CA SER A 415 -3.12 13.13 -14.19
C SER A 415 -3.70 14.54 -14.28
N PRO A 416 -4.96 14.72 -14.72
CA PRO A 416 -5.54 16.04 -14.97
C PRO A 416 -5.62 16.94 -13.74
#